data_AF-A0A3Q3WC38-F1
#
_entry.id   AF-A0A3Q3WC38-F1
#
_cell.length_a   1.000
_cell.length_b   1.000
_cell.length_c   1.000
_cell.angle_alpha   90.00
_cell.angle_beta   90.00
_cell.angle_gamma   90.00
#
_symmetry.space_group_name_H-M   'P 1'
#
loop_
_entity.id
_entity.type
_entity.pdbx_description
1 polymer ?
#
loop_
_entity_poly.entity_id
_entity_poly.type
_entity_poly.pdbx_seq_one_letter_code
_entity_poly.pdbx_strand_id
1 'polypeptide(L)'
;MGNVFGRKSRPSRVTEQDKAILQLKQQRDKLKQYQKRITLQLDKERLVAKQLLKDGRKAKALLLLKKKRYQDQLLDKTESQISNLERMVQDIEFMQIEMKVIEGLKVGNDCLKSMHEIMSIEDVERILDETQESVEYQRQIDEMLAGNLTQEDEDAVLAELEAITQLILCLSFHTTNRLLTPLIYLKEVKKKPDREMLAA
;
A
#
# COMPACT_ATOMS: atom_id res chain seq x y z
N MET A 1 -55.80 -9.20 23.02
CA MET A 1 -55.55 -7.78 22.67
C MET A 1 -54.48 -7.25 23.61
N GLY A 2 -53.31 -6.87 23.10
CA GLY A 2 -52.29 -6.25 23.96
C GLY A 2 -50.84 -6.35 23.50
N ASN A 3 -50.56 -6.34 22.19
CA ASN A 3 -49.22 -5.99 21.70
C ASN A 3 -49.02 -4.49 21.94
N VAL A 4 -48.28 -4.14 22.98
CA VAL A 4 -48.04 -2.74 23.39
C VAL A 4 -46.54 -2.49 23.36
N PHE A 5 -46.11 -1.99 22.19
CA PHE A 5 -44.90 -1.21 21.91
C PHE A 5 -43.55 -1.94 21.86
N GLY A 6 -43.21 -2.32 20.63
CA GLY A 6 -41.84 -2.50 20.18
C GLY A 6 -41.01 -1.25 20.47
N ARG A 7 -40.15 -1.36 21.48
CA ARG A 7 -39.07 -0.42 21.71
C ARG A 7 -38.07 -0.63 20.58
N LYS A 8 -38.08 0.23 19.55
CA LYS A 8 -36.94 0.34 18.63
C LYS A 8 -35.72 0.63 19.50
N SER A 9 -34.86 -0.37 19.69
CA SER A 9 -33.65 -0.25 20.48
C SER A 9 -32.84 0.90 19.88
N ARG A 10 -32.54 1.92 20.69
CA ARG A 10 -31.53 2.92 20.32
C ARG A 10 -30.27 2.15 19.89
N PRO A 11 -29.58 2.53 18.81
CA PRO A 11 -28.31 1.90 18.49
C PRO A 11 -27.42 2.03 19.72
N SER A 12 -27.00 0.90 20.29
CA SER A 12 -26.23 0.91 21.52
C SER A 12 -24.93 1.68 21.27
N ARG A 13 -24.58 2.61 22.16
CA ARG A 13 -23.25 3.25 22.21
C ARG A 13 -22.09 2.26 22.35
N VAL A 14 -22.41 0.98 22.52
CA VAL A 14 -21.48 -0.15 22.66
C VAL A 14 -21.30 -0.74 21.28
N THR A 15 -20.07 -0.68 20.78
CA THR A 15 -19.68 -1.28 19.51
C THR A 15 -19.62 -2.82 19.63
N GLU A 16 -19.59 -3.55 18.51
CA GLU A 16 -19.43 -5.01 18.56
C GLU A 16 -18.07 -5.41 19.15
N GLN A 17 -17.06 -4.58 18.92
CA GLN A 17 -15.72 -4.71 19.48
C GLN A 17 -15.75 -4.57 21.01
N ASP A 18 -16.50 -3.61 21.55
CA ASP A 18 -16.65 -3.45 23.00
C ASP A 18 -17.34 -4.66 23.65
N LYS A 19 -18.31 -5.27 22.95
CA LYS A 19 -18.94 -6.53 23.41
C LYS A 19 -17.94 -7.67 23.44
N ALA A 20 -17.08 -7.80 22.44
CA ALA A 20 -16.03 -8.81 22.40
C ALA A 20 -15.01 -8.61 23.53
N ILE A 21 -14.54 -7.38 23.76
CA ILE A 21 -13.65 -7.04 24.87
C ILE A 21 -14.30 -7.38 26.21
N LEU A 22 -15.58 -7.05 26.39
CA LEU A 22 -16.32 -7.38 27.61
C LEU A 22 -16.39 -8.90 27.84
N GLN A 23 -16.69 -9.68 26.80
CA GLN A 23 -16.73 -11.14 26.89
C GLN A 23 -15.37 -11.71 27.29
N LEU A 24 -14.28 -11.27 26.66
CA LEU A 24 -12.92 -11.70 27.01
C LEU A 24 -12.55 -11.35 28.46
N LYS A 25 -12.87 -10.13 28.90
CA LYS A 25 -12.66 -9.69 30.29
C LYS A 25 -13.47 -10.53 31.28
N GLN A 26 -14.72 -10.85 30.96
CA GLN A 26 -15.56 -11.75 31.79
C GLN A 26 -14.97 -13.16 31.89
N GLN A 27 -14.46 -13.72 30.79
CA GLN A 27 -13.83 -15.05 30.81
C GLN A 27 -12.55 -15.05 31.64
N ARG A 28 -11.70 -14.02 31.47
CA ARG A 28 -10.50 -13.82 32.29
C ARG A 28 -10.85 -13.77 33.78
N ASP A 29 -11.88 -13.01 34.15
CA ASP A 29 -12.27 -12.86 35.55
C ASP A 29 -12.81 -14.19 36.14
N LYS A 30 -13.53 -14.98 35.34
CA LYS A 30 -13.95 -16.35 35.73
C LYS A 30 -12.73 -17.26 35.96
N LEU A 31 -11.72 -17.22 35.08
CA LEU A 31 -10.49 -17.99 35.26
C LEU A 31 -9.72 -17.56 36.50
N LYS A 32 -9.63 -16.24 36.78
CA LYS A 32 -9.01 -15.73 38.02
C LYS A 32 -9.78 -16.17 39.27
N GLN A 33 -11.11 -16.21 39.23
CA GLN A 33 -11.91 -16.76 40.33
C GLN A 33 -11.68 -18.26 40.53
N TYR A 34 -11.59 -19.03 39.44
CA TYR A 34 -11.26 -20.45 39.48
C TYR A 34 -9.88 -20.70 40.09
N GLN A 35 -8.87 -19.92 39.65
CA GLN A 35 -7.51 -19.96 40.19
C GLN A 35 -7.52 -19.76 41.72
N LYS A 36 -8.20 -18.73 42.21
CA LYS A 36 -8.32 -18.45 43.66
C LYS A 36 -9.01 -19.57 44.44
N ARG A 37 -10.02 -20.23 43.86
CA ARG A 37 -10.71 -21.35 44.53
C ARG A 37 -9.81 -22.57 44.64
N ILE A 38 -9.08 -22.90 43.57
CA ILE A 38 -8.17 -24.04 43.54
C ILE A 38 -6.97 -23.83 44.47
N THR A 39 -6.39 -22.62 44.53
CA THR A 39 -5.26 -22.34 45.45
C THR A 39 -5.67 -22.51 46.91
N LEU A 40 -6.84 -22.01 47.31
CA LEU A 40 -7.38 -22.25 48.66
C LEU A 40 -7.63 -23.74 48.95
N GLN A 41 -8.06 -24.51 47.94
CA GLN A 41 -8.23 -25.95 48.09
C GLN A 41 -6.89 -26.67 48.26
N LEU A 42 -5.88 -26.29 47.48
CA LEU A 42 -4.53 -26.84 47.55
C LEU A 42 -3.88 -26.61 48.93
N ASP A 43 -4.08 -25.43 49.53
CA ASP A 43 -3.58 -25.14 50.87
C ASP A 43 -4.21 -26.04 51.93
N LYS A 44 -5.51 -26.30 51.84
CA LYS A 44 -6.22 -27.25 52.71
C LYS A 44 -5.71 -28.67 52.52
N GLU A 45 -5.58 -29.12 51.27
CA GLU A 45 -5.06 -30.46 50.94
C GLU A 45 -3.62 -30.63 51.45
N ARG A 46 -2.81 -29.56 51.45
CA ARG A 46 -1.46 -29.56 52.03
C ARG A 46 -1.46 -29.77 53.53
N LEU A 47 -2.39 -29.17 54.26
CA LEU A 47 -2.54 -29.39 55.71
C LEU A 47 -2.98 -30.82 56.03
N VAL A 48 -3.94 -31.35 55.27
CA VAL A 48 -4.42 -32.73 55.42
C VAL A 48 -3.31 -33.73 55.09
N ALA A 49 -2.52 -33.50 54.04
CA ALA A 49 -1.37 -34.33 53.71
C ALA A 49 -0.33 -34.35 54.86
N LYS A 50 -0.07 -33.20 55.49
CA LYS A 50 0.82 -33.12 56.66
C LYS A 50 0.28 -33.91 57.86
N GLN A 51 -1.02 -33.86 58.12
CA GLN A 51 -1.66 -34.64 59.19
C GLN A 51 -1.55 -36.14 58.93
N LEU A 52 -1.86 -36.60 57.72
CA LEU A 52 -1.77 -38.01 57.34
C LEU A 52 -0.34 -38.57 57.42
N LEU A 53 0.68 -37.73 57.20
CA LEU A 53 2.08 -38.11 57.41
C LEU A 53 2.41 -38.28 58.90
N LYS A 54 1.87 -37.41 59.78
CA LYS A 54 2.02 -37.56 61.24
C LYS A 54 1.32 -38.83 61.74
N ASP A 55 0.17 -39.17 61.17
CA ASP A 55 -0.60 -40.37 61.51
C ASP A 55 -0.01 -41.67 60.92
N GLY A 56 1.16 -41.62 60.27
CA GLY A 56 1.82 -42.78 59.68
C GLY A 56 1.18 -43.32 58.38
N ARG A 57 0.12 -42.69 57.86
CA ARG A 57 -0.65 -43.14 56.69
C ARG A 57 -0.02 -42.69 55.37
N LYS A 58 1.21 -43.15 55.10
CA LYS A 58 2.04 -42.75 53.95
C LYS A 58 1.36 -42.93 52.58
N ALA A 59 0.64 -44.03 52.36
CA ALA A 59 -0.02 -44.31 51.08
C ALA A 59 -1.10 -43.27 50.72
N LYS A 60 -1.91 -42.86 51.71
CA LYS A 60 -2.95 -41.83 51.52
C LYS A 60 -2.33 -40.45 51.30
N ALA A 61 -1.26 -40.12 52.03
CA ALA A 61 -0.53 -38.87 51.83
C ALA A 61 0.08 -38.78 50.41
N LEU A 62 0.64 -39.88 49.90
CA LEU A 62 1.21 -39.93 48.56
C LEU A 62 0.16 -39.72 47.46
N LEU A 63 -1.05 -40.27 47.62
CA LEU A 63 -2.17 -40.04 46.70
C LEU A 63 -2.57 -38.55 46.68
N LEU A 64 -2.70 -37.92 47.84
CA LEU A 64 -3.01 -36.48 47.92
C LEU A 64 -1.92 -35.61 47.28
N LEU A 65 -0.64 -35.95 47.46
CA LEU A 65 0.45 -35.22 46.82
C LEU A 65 0.45 -35.38 45.29
N LYS A 66 0.06 -36.55 44.76
CA LYS A 66 -0.15 -36.75 43.32
C LYS A 66 -1.30 -35.89 42.80
N LYS A 67 -2.42 -35.84 43.53
CA LYS A 67 -3.57 -34.99 43.20
C LYS A 67 -3.18 -33.51 43.20
N LYS A 68 -2.42 -33.07 44.21
CA LYS A 68 -1.87 -31.72 44.31
C LYS A 68 -1.04 -31.36 43.08
N ARG A 69 -0.10 -32.23 42.69
CA ARG A 69 0.78 -31.99 41.53
C ARG A 69 -0.02 -31.86 40.22
N TYR A 70 -1.08 -32.63 40.04
CA TYR A 70 -1.96 -32.50 38.87
C TYR A 70 -2.72 -31.17 38.86
N GLN A 71 -3.21 -30.73 40.02
CA GLN A 71 -3.87 -29.43 40.16
C GLN A 71 -2.91 -28.25 39.94
N ASP A 72 -1.66 -28.34 40.42
CA ASP A 72 -0.61 -27.35 40.14
C ASP A 72 -0.38 -27.23 38.61
N GLN A 73 -0.25 -28.35 37.89
CA GLN A 73 -0.13 -28.32 36.42
C GLN A 73 -1.34 -27.71 35.71
N LEU A 74 -2.54 -27.88 36.26
CA LEU A 74 -3.76 -27.27 35.72
C LEU A 74 -3.78 -25.75 35.98
N LEU A 75 -3.27 -25.31 37.13
CA LEU A 75 -3.09 -23.89 37.44
C LEU A 75 -2.12 -23.23 36.45
N ASP A 76 -0.98 -23.85 36.17
CA ASP A 76 0.01 -23.32 35.20
C ASP A 76 -0.60 -23.13 33.81
N LYS A 77 -1.42 -24.09 33.36
CA LYS A 77 -2.17 -23.99 32.10
C LYS A 77 -3.20 -22.86 32.14
N THR A 78 -3.89 -22.71 33.27
CA THR A 78 -4.89 -21.65 33.47
C THR A 78 -4.23 -20.27 33.46
N GLU A 79 -3.06 -20.13 34.07
CA GLU A 79 -2.29 -18.89 34.07
C GLU A 79 -1.83 -18.52 32.66
N SER A 80 -1.35 -19.50 31.89
CA SER A 80 -1.04 -19.30 30.46
C SER A 80 -2.27 -18.84 29.66
N GLN A 81 -3.45 -19.41 29.94
CA GLN A 81 -4.70 -18.97 29.30
C GLN A 81 -5.11 -17.54 29.71
N ILE A 82 -4.93 -17.16 30.97
CA ILE A 82 -5.18 -15.79 31.44
C ILE A 82 -4.28 -14.81 30.70
N SER A 83 -2.98 -15.10 30.58
CA SER A 83 -2.04 -14.25 29.83
C SER A 83 -2.42 -14.14 28.35
N ASN A 84 -2.87 -15.23 27.72
CA ASN A 84 -3.33 -15.20 26.34
C ASN A 84 -4.59 -14.35 26.16
N LEU A 85 -5.54 -14.40 27.11
CA LEU A 85 -6.73 -13.54 27.08
C LEU A 85 -6.36 -12.07 27.28
N GLU A 86 -5.42 -11.77 28.16
CA GLU A 86 -4.93 -10.40 28.38
C GLU A 86 -4.24 -9.84 27.13
N ARG A 87 -3.42 -10.65 26.44
CA ARG A 87 -2.83 -10.28 25.15
C ARG A 87 -3.90 -10.02 24.08
N MET A 88 -4.88 -10.92 23.95
CA MET A 88 -5.96 -10.75 22.96
C MET A 88 -6.77 -9.47 23.18
N VAL A 89 -7.00 -9.07 24.44
CA VAL A 89 -7.65 -7.79 24.75
C VAL A 89 -6.79 -6.61 24.29
N GLN A 90 -5.48 -6.64 24.56
CA GLN A 90 -4.55 -5.59 24.10
C GLN A 90 -4.49 -5.52 22.57
N ASP A 91 -4.44 -6.66 21.90
CA ASP A 91 -4.41 -6.74 20.44
C ASP A 91 -5.68 -6.10 19.84
N ILE A 92 -6.86 -6.39 20.39
CA ILE A 92 -8.12 -5.76 19.92
C ILE A 92 -8.10 -4.25 20.17
N GLU A 93 -7.65 -3.79 21.34
CA GLU A 93 -7.54 -2.38 21.66
C GLU A 93 -6.55 -1.66 20.71
N PHE A 94 -5.46 -2.32 20.32
CA PHE A 94 -4.51 -1.80 19.33
C PHE A 94 -5.10 -1.76 17.91
N MET A 95 -5.76 -2.82 17.47
CA MET A 95 -6.47 -2.86 16.16
C MET A 95 -7.51 -1.74 16.05
N GLN A 96 -8.19 -1.38 17.14
CA GLN A 96 -9.12 -0.24 17.12
C GLN A 96 -8.43 1.10 16.85
N ILE A 97 -7.19 1.27 17.32
CA ILE A 97 -6.38 2.46 17.04
C ILE A 97 -5.95 2.44 15.58
N GLU A 98 -5.45 1.29 15.09
CA GLU A 98 -5.03 1.14 13.70
C GLU A 98 -6.18 1.41 12.72
N MET A 99 -7.39 0.92 13.01
CA MET A 99 -8.58 1.23 12.21
C MET A 99 -8.82 2.74 12.09
N LYS A 100 -8.71 3.49 13.20
CA LYS A 100 -8.86 4.95 13.18
C LYS A 100 -7.77 5.65 12.36
N VAL A 101 -6.54 5.14 12.41
CA VAL A 101 -5.44 5.67 11.58
C VAL A 101 -5.73 5.43 10.10
N ILE A 102 -6.18 4.23 9.73
CA ILE A 102 -6.55 3.90 8.35
C ILE A 102 -7.72 4.77 7.87
N GLU A 103 -8.74 4.98 8.71
CA GLU A 103 -9.86 5.90 8.40
C GLU A 103 -9.36 7.33 8.17
N GLY A 104 -8.45 7.83 9.02
CA GLY A 104 -7.82 9.14 8.84
C GLY A 104 -7.03 9.26 7.54
N LEU A 105 -6.25 8.23 7.19
CA LEU A 105 -5.51 8.17 5.92
C LEU A 105 -6.46 8.14 4.72
N LYS A 106 -7.59 7.44 4.83
CA LYS A 106 -8.61 7.40 3.77
C LYS A 106 -9.21 8.79 3.53
N VAL A 107 -9.60 9.49 4.59
CA VAL A 107 -10.09 10.87 4.48
C VAL A 107 -9.03 11.80 3.89
N GLY A 108 -7.77 11.65 4.30
CA GLY A 108 -6.66 12.39 3.69
C GLY A 108 -6.48 12.11 2.20
N ASN A 109 -6.57 10.84 1.79
CA ASN A 109 -6.49 10.45 0.38
C ASN A 109 -7.67 11.00 -0.45
N ASP A 110 -8.89 10.95 0.09
CA ASP A 110 -10.09 11.47 -0.56
C ASP A 110 -10.01 13.01 -0.71
N CYS A 111 -9.49 13.71 0.30
CA CYS A 111 -9.20 15.15 0.21
C CYS A 111 -8.17 15.46 -0.88
N LEU A 112 -7.06 14.71 -0.93
CA LEU A 112 -6.05 14.87 -1.97
C LEU A 112 -6.62 14.62 -3.38
N LYS A 113 -7.48 13.63 -3.55
CA LYS A 113 -8.18 13.39 -4.82
C LYS A 113 -9.04 14.58 -5.23
N SER A 114 -9.85 15.10 -4.31
CA SER A 114 -10.68 16.28 -4.60
C SER A 114 -9.86 17.51 -4.98
N MET A 115 -8.70 17.72 -4.34
CA MET A 115 -7.79 18.81 -4.68
C MET A 115 -7.15 18.60 -6.06
N HIS A 116 -6.81 17.34 -6.40
CA HIS A 116 -6.26 17.01 -7.70
C HIS A 116 -7.29 17.18 -8.84
N GLU A 117 -8.56 16.85 -8.59
CA GLU A 117 -9.66 17.06 -9.54
C GLU A 117 -9.87 18.56 -9.84
N ILE A 118 -9.84 19.43 -8.83
CA ILE A 118 -9.96 20.89 -9.01
C ILE A 118 -8.77 21.44 -9.82
N MET A 119 -7.55 21.08 -9.43
CA MET A 119 -6.33 21.55 -10.11
C MET A 119 -6.30 21.10 -11.59
N SER A 120 -6.72 19.87 -11.89
CA SER A 120 -6.73 19.36 -13.26
C SER A 120 -7.74 20.07 -14.17
N ILE A 121 -8.85 20.60 -13.64
CA ILE A 121 -9.84 21.33 -14.44
C ILE A 121 -9.31 22.72 -14.77
N GLU A 122 -8.81 23.44 -13.76
CA GLU A 122 -8.22 24.77 -13.93
C GLU A 122 -7.00 24.74 -14.87
N ASP A 123 -6.16 23.72 -14.77
CA ASP A 123 -5.01 23.55 -15.66
C ASP A 123 -5.43 23.26 -17.12
N VAL A 124 -6.54 22.53 -17.34
CA VAL A 124 -7.06 22.27 -18.69
C VAL A 124 -7.71 23.51 -19.30
N GLU A 125 -8.50 24.26 -18.51
CA GLU A 125 -9.11 25.52 -18.96
C GLU A 125 -8.03 26.55 -19.34
N ARG A 126 -6.99 26.72 -18.52
CA ARG A 126 -5.87 27.62 -18.83
C ARG A 126 -5.18 27.26 -20.15
N ILE A 127 -4.95 25.97 -20.41
CA ILE A 127 -4.31 25.52 -21.67
C ILE A 127 -5.19 25.80 -22.88
N LEU A 128 -6.51 25.61 -22.76
CA LEU A 128 -7.44 25.90 -23.86
C LEU A 128 -7.50 27.39 -24.16
N ASP A 129 -7.54 28.24 -23.13
CA ASP A 129 -7.51 29.70 -23.27
C ASP A 129 -6.20 30.15 -23.93
N GLU A 130 -5.04 29.69 -23.43
CA GLU A 130 -3.73 30.00 -24.01
C GLU A 130 -3.60 29.53 -25.47
N THR A 131 -4.15 28.36 -25.80
CA THR A 131 -4.13 27.81 -27.18
C THR A 131 -5.04 28.62 -28.09
N GLN A 132 -6.23 28.99 -27.63
CA GLN A 132 -7.17 29.79 -28.41
C GLN A 132 -6.62 31.19 -28.66
N GLU A 133 -6.07 31.86 -27.64
CA GLU A 133 -5.40 33.15 -27.79
C GLU A 133 -4.22 33.05 -28.76
N SER A 134 -3.42 31.98 -28.70
CA SER A 134 -2.31 31.75 -29.62
C SER A 134 -2.77 31.57 -31.07
N VAL A 135 -3.87 30.83 -31.29
CA VAL A 135 -4.46 30.64 -32.63
C VAL A 135 -5.04 31.94 -33.16
N GLU A 136 -5.70 32.74 -32.32
CA GLU A 136 -6.22 34.05 -32.69
C GLU A 136 -5.10 35.04 -33.02
N TYR A 137 -4.02 35.03 -32.24
CA TYR A 137 -2.82 35.82 -32.53
C TYR A 137 -2.15 35.41 -33.84
N GLN A 138 -2.02 34.10 -34.11
CA GLN A 138 -1.52 33.61 -35.38
C GLN A 138 -2.41 34.05 -36.54
N ARG A 139 -3.73 33.98 -36.38
CA ARG A 139 -4.68 34.43 -37.40
C ARG A 139 -4.61 35.94 -37.64
N GLN A 140 -4.38 36.74 -36.61
CA GLN A 140 -4.14 38.18 -36.74
C GLN A 140 -2.84 38.45 -37.52
N ILE A 141 -1.77 37.69 -37.24
CA ILE A 141 -0.53 37.75 -38.02
C ILE A 141 -0.82 37.38 -39.49
N ASP A 142 -1.53 36.29 -39.73
CA ASP A 142 -1.84 35.82 -41.08
C ASP A 142 -2.69 36.86 -41.85
N GLU A 143 -3.67 37.50 -41.20
CA GLU A 143 -4.50 38.56 -41.80
C GLU A 143 -3.69 39.83 -42.09
N MET A 144 -2.78 40.22 -41.19
CA MET A 144 -1.87 41.35 -41.40
C MET A 144 -0.87 41.10 -42.53
N LEU A 145 -0.42 39.85 -42.70
CA LEU A 145 0.52 39.46 -43.75
C LEU A 145 -0.18 39.27 -45.11
N ALA A 146 -1.37 38.67 -45.14
CA ALA A 146 -2.15 38.40 -46.36
C ALA A 146 -2.57 39.68 -47.11
N GLY A 147 -2.67 40.82 -46.43
CA GLY A 147 -2.98 42.11 -47.06
C GLY A 147 -1.78 42.83 -47.70
N ASN A 148 -0.55 42.41 -47.41
CA ASN A 148 0.67 43.18 -47.69
C ASN A 148 1.66 42.53 -48.66
N LEU A 149 1.49 41.25 -49.00
CA LEU A 149 2.43 40.51 -49.85
C LEU A 149 1.90 40.45 -51.29
N THR A 150 2.79 40.70 -52.27
CA THR A 150 2.48 40.46 -53.68
C THR A 150 2.81 39.03 -54.07
N GLN A 151 2.24 38.54 -55.17
CA GLN A 151 2.43 37.16 -55.63
C GLN A 151 3.92 36.84 -55.94
N GLU A 152 4.72 37.84 -56.32
CA GLU A 152 6.17 37.70 -56.52
C GLU A 152 6.93 37.56 -55.18
N ASP A 153 6.45 38.20 -54.11
CA ASP A 153 7.03 38.08 -52.76
C ASP A 153 6.71 36.71 -52.14
N GLU A 154 5.51 36.17 -52.40
CA GLU A 154 5.12 34.83 -51.95
C GLU A 154 5.99 33.74 -52.58
N ASP A 155 6.28 33.84 -53.89
CA ASP A 155 7.16 32.90 -54.59
C ASP A 155 8.62 32.97 -54.08
N ALA A 156 9.12 34.16 -53.75
CA ALA A 156 10.45 34.33 -53.16
C ALA A 156 10.56 33.71 -51.76
N VAL A 157 9.54 33.92 -50.91
CA VAL A 157 9.47 33.33 -49.56
C VAL A 157 9.37 31.80 -49.63
N LEU A 158 8.60 31.26 -50.58
CA LEU A 158 8.51 29.80 -50.78
C LEU A 158 9.86 29.20 -51.19
N ALA A 159 10.60 29.88 -52.07
CA ALA A 159 11.95 29.44 -52.45
C ALA A 159 12.95 29.48 -51.27
N GLU A 160 12.90 30.53 -50.43
CA GLU A 160 13.73 30.61 -49.22
C GLU A 160 13.36 29.54 -48.19
N LEU A 161 12.06 29.28 -48.00
CA LEU A 161 11.56 28.24 -47.10
C LEU A 161 11.97 26.84 -47.58
N GLU A 162 11.93 26.58 -48.90
CA GLU A 162 12.43 25.34 -49.49
C GLU A 162 13.94 25.19 -49.27
N ALA A 163 14.72 26.27 -49.42
CA ALA A 163 16.15 26.24 -49.14
C ALA A 163 16.46 25.92 -47.67
N ILE A 164 15.73 26.52 -46.72
CA ILE A 164 15.90 26.28 -45.28
C ILE A 164 15.51 24.84 -44.92
N THR A 165 14.40 24.33 -45.45
CA THR A 165 13.95 22.95 -45.19
C THR A 165 14.92 21.91 -45.76
N GLN A 166 15.48 22.13 -46.95
CA GLN A 166 16.53 21.27 -47.51
C GLN A 166 17.81 21.29 -46.65
N LEU A 167 18.20 22.45 -46.12
CA LEU A 167 19.37 22.60 -45.25
C LEU A 167 19.18 21.88 -43.91
N ILE A 168 17.98 21.99 -43.30
CA ILE A 168 17.62 21.27 -42.07
C ILE A 168 17.61 19.75 -42.29
N LEU A 169 17.07 19.27 -43.42
CA LEU A 169 17.08 17.85 -43.77
C LEU A 169 18.52 17.32 -43.94
N CYS A 170 19.40 18.11 -44.55
CA CYS A 170 20.82 17.79 -44.70
C CYS A 170 21.56 17.73 -43.34
N LEU A 171 21.23 18.62 -42.41
CA LEU A 171 21.75 18.60 -41.03
C LEU A 171 21.26 17.38 -40.23
N SER A 172 20.02 16.94 -40.46
CA SER A 172 19.44 15.77 -39.78
C SER A 172 20.08 14.44 -40.20
N PHE A 173 20.62 14.33 -41.42
CA PHE A 173 21.37 13.15 -41.87
C PHE A 173 22.79 13.02 -41.30
N HIS A 174 23.39 14.12 -40.82
CA HIS A 174 24.74 14.10 -40.22
C HIS A 174 24.75 13.71 -38.74
N THR A 175 23.61 13.81 -38.03
CA THR A 175 23.51 13.49 -36.60
C THR A 175 23.29 12.01 -36.33
N THR A 176 22.77 11.23 -37.29
CA THR A 176 22.58 9.78 -37.16
C THR A 176 23.86 8.95 -37.36
N ASN A 177 24.96 9.53 -37.85
CA ASN A 177 26.21 8.80 -38.15
C ASN A 177 27.31 8.93 -37.07
N ARG A 178 27.02 9.49 -35.88
CA ARG A 178 28.06 9.80 -34.88
C ARG A 178 28.16 8.87 -33.67
N LEU A 179 27.41 7.76 -33.58
CA LEU A 179 27.56 6.82 -32.44
C LEU A 179 27.49 5.34 -32.85
N LEU A 180 28.51 4.82 -33.54
CA LEU A 180 29.20 3.57 -33.18
C LEU A 180 30.50 3.39 -34.00
N THR A 181 31.66 3.47 -33.35
CA THR A 181 32.98 3.09 -33.90
C THR A 181 33.49 1.83 -33.18
N PRO A 182 34.63 1.24 -33.56
CA PRO A 182 35.00 0.58 -34.81
C PRO A 182 35.27 -0.93 -34.56
N LEU A 183 35.22 -1.78 -35.60
CA LEU A 183 36.25 -2.81 -35.91
C LEU A 183 35.79 -3.81 -37.01
N ILE A 184 36.57 -3.80 -38.09
CA ILE A 184 36.95 -4.94 -38.94
C ILE A 184 35.88 -5.46 -39.92
N TYR A 185 36.07 -5.21 -41.23
CA TYR A 185 36.63 -6.25 -42.11
C TYR A 185 37.00 -5.68 -43.48
N LEU A 186 38.29 -5.72 -43.78
CA LEU A 186 38.85 -5.75 -45.12
C LEU A 186 38.09 -6.77 -45.98
N LYS A 187 37.40 -6.33 -47.05
CA LYS A 187 37.15 -7.22 -48.18
C LYS A 187 37.67 -6.58 -49.46
N GLU A 188 38.99 -6.74 -49.57
CA GLU A 188 39.74 -7.04 -50.77
C GLU A 188 39.33 -6.30 -52.06
N VAL A 189 40.20 -5.38 -52.44
CA VAL A 189 40.57 -5.15 -53.84
C VAL A 189 41.01 -6.49 -54.44
N LYS A 190 40.07 -7.27 -55.00
CA LYS A 190 40.41 -8.33 -55.95
C LYS A 190 40.53 -7.72 -57.33
N LYS A 191 41.77 -7.36 -57.68
CA LYS A 191 42.23 -7.31 -59.08
C LYS A 191 41.85 -8.63 -59.75
N LYS A 192 41.06 -8.56 -60.83
CA LYS A 192 41.11 -9.57 -61.89
C LYS A 192 42.00 -9.03 -63.01
N PRO A 193 42.97 -9.81 -63.49
CA PRO A 193 43.76 -9.47 -64.66
C PRO A 193 42.97 -9.90 -65.89
N ASP A 194 42.65 -8.96 -66.77
CA ASP A 194 42.41 -9.32 -68.17
C ASP A 194 43.77 -9.36 -68.87
N ARG A 195 44.12 -10.58 -69.25
CA ARG A 195 45.27 -10.96 -70.05
C ARG A 195 45.10 -10.48 -71.49
N GLU A 196 46.26 -10.24 -72.10
CA GLU A 196 46.54 -10.43 -73.53
C GLU A 196 45.94 -9.37 -74.47
N MET A 197 46.64 -8.80 -75.46
CA MET A 197 47.89 -9.17 -76.12
C MET A 197 48.33 -8.00 -77.04
N LEU A 198 49.63 -7.96 -77.34
CA LEU A 198 50.28 -7.52 -78.60
C LEU A 198 50.34 -6.04 -78.99
N ALA A 199 51.56 -5.53 -79.07
CA ALA A 199 52.27 -5.20 -80.32
C ALA A 199 53.67 -4.66 -79.92
N ALA A 200 54.73 -5.41 -80.20
CA ALA A 200 55.55 -5.34 -81.41
C ALA A 200 56.49 -4.11 -81.40
#